data_AF-A0A935HNE2-F1
#
_entry.id   AF-A0A935HNE2-F1
#
_cell.length_a   1.000
_cell.length_b   1.000
_cell.length_c   1.000
_cell.angle_alpha   90.00
_cell.angle_beta   90.00
_cell.angle_gamma   90.00
#
_symmetry.space_group_name_H-M   'P 1'
#
loop_
_entity.id
_entity.type
_entity.pdbx_description
1 polymer ?
#
loop_
_entity_poly.entity_id
_entity_poly.type
_entity_poly.pdbx_seq_one_letter_code
_entity_poly.pdbx_strand_id
1 'polypeptide(L)'
;MSDPTGLQRYVNILLAVVLSVVVLYFGRSLILLVIGSGLLAFLLLPMARGLERFMPRWASALVSTLVVVVVVLGAFFFLGWQISRFGRDFPALQDAFSSKGELVLAWIEDNTQLDRREQIAWFNSHLSSFASVGGNAALSLFSGTGTVLASIAPIPIFVFLMLLLKDRFRTFFMKLGTTRDGAVLDVMVTISKLSRKYMRGMFSVVVIFAILASTGFLIIGLKYAILLGSVVAVLNVIPYVGALIGSLIPMTVALVSQNNPWNALVALGVVLVVQFLDNNFITPKVVGSSVSINPLASLVALISFGTLWGVAGMLLAIPLTGMLKVVCDSIPSLKPWGYLLGEDIETPKEKRLVLPFVRSRKKR
;
A
#
# COMPACT_ATOMS: atom_id res chain seq x y z
N MET A 1 -15.74 45.89 14.96
CA MET A 1 -15.36 44.58 14.40
C MET A 1 -16.65 43.89 13.98
N SER A 2 -17.03 44.04 12.70
CA SER A 2 -18.22 43.40 12.15
C SER A 2 -17.98 41.90 12.11
N ASP A 3 -18.89 41.14 12.71
CA ASP A 3 -18.94 39.69 12.54
C ASP A 3 -18.85 39.36 11.05
N PRO A 4 -17.94 38.47 10.61
CA PRO A 4 -17.87 38.11 9.21
C PRO A 4 -19.23 37.57 8.80
N THR A 5 -19.84 38.21 7.79
CA THR A 5 -21.11 37.74 7.23
C THR A 5 -20.98 36.25 6.92
N GLY A 6 -22.05 35.46 7.10
CA GLY A 6 -21.98 34.00 6.91
C GLY A 6 -21.30 33.62 5.58
N LEU A 7 -21.49 34.44 4.54
CA LEU A 7 -20.81 34.35 3.25
C LEU A 7 -19.27 34.41 3.35
N GLN A 8 -18.69 35.36 4.10
CA GLN A 8 -17.23 35.46 4.30
C GLN A 8 -16.68 34.21 4.99
N ARG A 9 -17.42 33.62 5.93
CA ARG A 9 -17.00 32.37 6.58
C ARG A 9 -16.97 31.21 5.58
N TYR A 10 -18.00 31.06 4.74
CA TYR A 10 -18.02 30.03 3.70
C TYR A 10 -16.92 30.23 2.65
N VAL A 11 -16.67 31.47 2.23
CA VAL A 11 -15.58 31.81 1.29
C VAL A 11 -14.22 31.46 1.89
N ASN A 12 -13.97 31.80 3.15
CA ASN A 12 -12.70 31.48 3.82
C ASN A 12 -12.50 29.97 3.98
N ILE A 13 -13.56 29.21 4.28
CA ILE A 13 -13.49 27.74 4.35
C ILE A 13 -13.18 27.17 2.97
N LEU A 14 -13.90 27.58 1.93
CA LEU A 14 -13.67 27.12 0.56
C LEU A 14 -12.24 27.43 0.11
N LEU A 15 -11.78 28.65 0.35
CA LEU A 15 -10.41 29.09 0.02
C LEU A 15 -9.37 28.28 0.79
N ALA A 16 -9.58 28.00 2.07
CA ALA A 16 -8.69 27.14 2.86
C ALA A 16 -8.64 25.70 2.32
N VAL A 17 -9.78 25.14 1.90
CA VAL A 17 -9.82 23.80 1.28
C VAL A 17 -9.07 23.79 -0.05
N VAL A 18 -9.33 24.76 -0.93
CA VAL A 18 -8.66 24.86 -2.23
C VAL A 18 -7.15 25.03 -2.06
N LEU A 19 -6.71 25.96 -1.20
CA LEU A 19 -5.28 26.16 -0.91
C LEU A 19 -4.63 24.90 -0.33
N SER A 20 -5.33 24.18 0.55
CA SER A 20 -4.83 22.92 1.09
C SER A 20 -4.60 21.90 -0.02
N VAL A 21 -5.55 21.73 -0.94
CA VAL A 21 -5.40 20.81 -2.09
C VAL A 21 -4.25 21.24 -3.00
N VAL A 22 -4.11 22.54 -3.28
CA VAL A 22 -3.00 23.08 -4.08
C VAL A 22 -1.66 22.79 -3.43
N VAL A 23 -1.51 23.04 -2.12
CA VAL A 23 -0.29 22.73 -1.37
C VAL A 23 -0.01 21.23 -1.36
N LEU A 24 -1.02 20.38 -1.17
CA LEU A 24 -0.87 18.92 -1.21
C LEU A 24 -0.43 18.42 -2.59
N TYR A 25 -0.93 19.03 -3.67
CA TYR A 25 -0.60 18.64 -5.04
C TYR A 25 0.81 19.08 -5.45
N PHE A 26 1.14 20.37 -5.30
CA PHE A 26 2.45 20.91 -5.69
C PHE A 26 3.56 20.49 -4.71
N GLY A 27 3.24 20.34 -3.42
CA GLY A 27 4.17 19.91 -2.38
C GLY A 27 4.35 18.38 -2.27
N ARG A 28 3.75 17.59 -3.17
CA ARG A 28 3.68 16.12 -3.05
C ARG A 28 5.02 15.44 -2.77
N SER A 29 6.12 15.87 -3.40
CA SER A 29 7.44 15.24 -3.22
C SER A 29 7.95 15.39 -1.79
N LEU A 30 7.87 16.59 -1.23
CA LEU A 30 8.25 16.87 0.15
C LEU A 30 7.28 16.23 1.15
N ILE A 31 5.98 16.30 0.88
CA ILE A 31 4.95 15.76 1.79
C ILE A 31 5.06 14.24 1.87
N LEU A 32 5.21 13.54 0.74
CA LEU A 32 5.41 12.09 0.72
C LEU A 32 6.71 11.69 1.42
N LEU A 33 7.79 12.46 1.25
CA LEU A 33 9.04 12.23 1.96
C LEU A 33 8.86 12.36 3.47
N VAL A 34 8.18 13.41 3.95
CA VAL A 34 7.93 13.65 5.38
C VAL A 34 6.98 12.60 5.98
N ILE A 35 5.87 12.30 5.31
CA ILE A 35 4.89 11.30 5.77
C ILE A 35 5.51 9.90 5.75
N GLY A 36 6.14 9.51 4.65
CA GLY A 36 6.77 8.21 4.48
C GLY A 36 7.88 7.99 5.50
N SER A 37 8.76 8.98 5.69
CA SER A 37 9.80 8.92 6.73
C SER A 37 9.22 8.92 8.14
N GLY A 38 8.15 9.68 8.41
CA GLY A 38 7.46 9.69 9.70
C GLY A 38 6.84 8.33 10.06
N LEU A 39 6.18 7.68 9.09
CA LEU A 39 5.62 6.34 9.25
C LEU A 39 6.71 5.28 9.47
N LEU A 40 7.79 5.33 8.70
CA LEU A 40 8.96 4.46 8.91
C LEU A 40 9.64 4.73 10.26
N ALA A 41 9.74 5.98 10.68
CA ALA A 41 10.25 6.34 12.01
C ALA A 41 9.36 5.75 13.12
N PHE A 42 8.04 5.77 12.97
CA PHE A 42 7.13 5.10 13.91
C PHE A 42 7.33 3.59 13.96
N LEU A 43 7.58 2.94 12.82
CA LEU A 43 7.93 1.53 12.73
C LEU A 43 9.23 1.22 13.48
N LEU A 44 10.26 2.07 13.34
CA LEU A 44 11.58 1.90 13.97
C LEU A 44 11.68 2.39 15.40
N LEU A 45 10.70 3.13 15.88
CA LEU A 45 10.71 3.68 17.23
C LEU A 45 10.85 2.62 18.36
N PRO A 46 10.32 1.38 18.29
CA PRO A 46 10.53 0.42 19.37
C PRO A 46 11.97 -0.10 19.37
N MET A 47 12.57 -0.27 18.19
CA MET A 47 13.97 -0.61 18.02
C MET A 47 14.86 0.50 18.57
N ALA A 48 14.66 1.75 18.14
CA ALA A 48 15.43 2.89 18.61
C ALA A 48 15.37 3.07 20.14
N ARG A 49 14.17 2.96 20.75
CA ARG A 49 14.01 3.04 22.21
C ARG A 49 14.66 1.88 22.96
N GLY A 50 14.72 0.69 22.35
CA GLY A 50 15.42 -0.46 22.90
C GLY A 50 16.93 -0.21 22.94
N LEU A 51 17.49 0.31 21.85
CA LEU A 51 18.91 0.65 21.75
C LEU A 51 19.30 1.82 22.66
N GLU A 52 18.39 2.77 22.91
CA GLU A 52 18.63 3.91 23.83
C GLU A 52 18.97 3.49 25.26
N ARG A 53 18.71 2.24 25.64
CA ARG A 53 19.13 1.68 26.93
C ARG A 53 20.64 1.42 27.00
N PHE A 54 21.30 1.24 25.86
CA PHE A 54 22.71 0.83 25.76
C PHE A 54 23.61 1.91 25.14
N MET A 55 23.05 2.85 24.37
CA MET A 55 23.83 3.85 23.64
C MET A 55 23.12 5.22 23.61
N PRO A 56 23.84 6.34 23.39
CA PRO A 56 23.24 7.66 23.33
C PRO A 56 22.19 7.76 22.20
N ARG A 57 21.29 8.73 22.34
CA ARG A 57 20.11 8.89 21.46
C ARG A 57 20.46 8.96 19.97
N TRP A 58 21.51 9.72 19.62
CA TRP A 58 21.93 9.86 18.23
C TRP A 58 22.45 8.54 17.64
N ALA A 59 23.19 7.75 18.42
CA ALA A 59 23.69 6.45 17.99
C ALA A 59 22.54 5.46 17.83
N SER A 60 21.58 5.43 18.75
CA SER A 60 20.39 4.57 18.66
C SER A 60 19.55 4.85 17.41
N ALA A 61 19.34 6.14 17.11
CA ALA A 61 18.65 6.57 15.90
C ALA A 61 19.43 6.18 14.65
N LEU A 62 20.74 6.42 14.63
CA LEU A 62 21.61 6.09 13.49
C LEU A 62 21.60 4.59 13.20
N VAL A 63 21.82 3.74 14.21
CA VAL A 63 21.82 2.28 14.05
C VAL A 63 20.47 1.77 13.58
N SER A 64 19.37 2.30 14.14
CA SER A 64 18.01 1.92 13.70
C SER A 64 17.75 2.29 12.24
N THR A 65 18.18 3.48 11.81
CA THR A 65 18.08 3.91 10.41
C THR A 65 18.96 3.07 9.50
N LEU A 66 20.21 2.79 9.89
CA LEU A 66 21.14 1.97 9.12
C LEU A 66 20.60 0.55 8.88
N VAL A 67 19.94 -0.04 9.87
CA VAL A 67 19.29 -1.35 9.70
C VAL A 67 18.24 -1.31 8.60
N VAL A 68 17.40 -0.27 8.53
CA VAL A 68 16.44 -0.13 7.42
C VAL A 68 17.13 0.12 6.10
N VAL A 69 18.19 0.92 6.07
CA VAL A 69 18.98 1.13 4.84
C VAL A 69 19.53 -0.19 4.33
N VAL A 70 20.09 -1.02 5.21
CA VAL A 70 20.61 -2.34 4.85
C VAL A 70 19.50 -3.27 4.36
N VAL A 71 18.34 -3.31 5.03
CA VAL A 71 17.19 -4.13 4.60
C VAL A 71 16.66 -3.69 3.24
N VAL A 72 16.49 -2.38 3.03
CA VAL A 72 15.97 -1.82 1.78
C VAL A 72 16.98 -2.04 0.65
N LEU A 73 18.25 -1.68 0.83
CA LEU A 73 19.28 -1.91 -0.18
C LEU A 73 19.44 -3.40 -0.47
N GLY A 74 19.44 -4.25 0.55
CA GLY A 74 19.47 -5.71 0.39
C GLY A 74 18.32 -6.24 -0.46
N ALA A 75 17.08 -5.79 -0.19
CA ALA A 75 15.92 -6.13 -1.00
C ALA A 75 16.05 -5.61 -2.45
N PHE A 76 16.54 -4.37 -2.64
CA PHE A 76 16.78 -3.81 -3.97
C PHE A 76 17.84 -4.57 -4.76
N PHE A 77 18.99 -4.90 -4.15
CA PHE A 77 20.03 -5.70 -4.80
C PHE A 77 19.54 -7.11 -5.12
N PHE A 78 18.81 -7.74 -4.20
CA PHE A 78 18.24 -9.05 -4.41
C PHE A 78 17.24 -9.06 -5.57
N LEU A 79 16.29 -8.12 -5.60
CA LEU A 79 15.32 -7.99 -6.69
C LEU A 79 16.01 -7.60 -8.00
N GLY A 80 16.98 -6.69 -7.97
CA GLY A 80 17.76 -6.31 -9.14
C GLY A 80 18.52 -7.49 -9.75
N TRP A 81 19.08 -8.36 -8.92
CA TRP A 81 19.72 -9.61 -9.36
C TRP A 81 18.71 -10.57 -10.01
N GLN A 82 17.53 -10.72 -9.42
CA GLN A 82 16.45 -11.55 -9.97
C GLN A 82 15.91 -11.00 -11.30
N ILE A 83 15.72 -9.68 -11.40
CA ILE A 83 15.29 -8.98 -12.62
C ILE A 83 16.36 -9.12 -13.71
N SER A 84 17.65 -8.99 -13.36
CA SER A 84 18.75 -9.21 -14.31
C SER A 84 18.77 -10.65 -14.84
N ARG A 85 18.47 -11.65 -14.00
CA ARG A 85 18.30 -13.03 -14.45
C ARG A 85 17.12 -13.17 -15.41
N PHE A 86 15.96 -12.63 -15.05
CA PHE A 86 14.79 -12.62 -15.93
C PHE A 86 15.06 -11.93 -17.27
N GLY A 87 15.72 -10.77 -17.26
CA GLY A 87 16.05 -10.00 -18.46
C GLY A 87 17.00 -10.71 -19.41
N ARG A 88 17.96 -11.49 -18.89
CA ARG A 88 18.83 -12.34 -19.72
C ARG A 88 18.09 -13.49 -20.38
N ASP A 89 17.13 -14.07 -19.67
CA ASP A 89 16.33 -15.19 -20.16
C ASP A 89 15.07 -14.72 -20.93
N PHE A 90 14.84 -13.41 -21.03
CA PHE A 90 13.67 -12.82 -21.68
C PHE A 90 13.56 -13.14 -23.19
N PRO A 91 14.65 -13.11 -23.99
CA PRO A 91 14.58 -13.53 -25.38
C PRO A 91 14.08 -14.97 -25.54
N ALA A 92 14.52 -15.90 -24.68
CA ALA A 92 14.03 -17.27 -24.69
C ALA A 92 12.54 -17.38 -24.33
N LEU A 93 12.01 -16.50 -23.46
CA LEU A 93 10.57 -16.40 -23.20
C LEU A 93 9.81 -15.87 -24.42
N GLN A 94 10.39 -14.92 -25.17
CA GLN A 94 9.80 -14.42 -26.41
C GLN A 94 9.70 -15.53 -27.47
N ASP A 95 10.77 -16.31 -27.65
CA ASP A 95 10.79 -17.43 -28.60
C ASP A 95 9.78 -18.54 -28.21
N ALA A 96 9.68 -18.82 -26.91
CA ALA A 96 8.69 -19.77 -26.38
C ALA A 96 7.25 -19.26 -26.56
N PHE A 97 7.02 -17.94 -26.48
CA PHE A 97 5.71 -17.35 -26.75
C PHE A 97 5.35 -17.47 -28.24
N SER A 98 6.31 -17.18 -29.13
CA SER A 98 6.12 -17.29 -30.59
C SER A 98 5.76 -18.72 -31.00
N SER A 99 6.57 -19.70 -30.57
CA SER A 99 6.36 -21.11 -30.95
C SER A 99 5.05 -21.69 -30.42
N LYS A 100 4.68 -21.40 -29.16
CA LYS A 100 3.37 -21.83 -28.62
C LYS A 100 2.20 -21.16 -29.29
N GLY A 101 2.33 -19.88 -29.65
CA GLY A 101 1.27 -19.17 -30.34
C GLY A 101 1.06 -19.65 -31.76
N GLU A 102 2.12 -20.02 -32.49
CA GLU A 102 2.01 -20.68 -33.80
C GLU A 102 1.25 -22.01 -33.73
N LEU A 103 1.46 -22.82 -32.67
CA LEU A 103 0.69 -24.05 -32.44
C LEU A 103 -0.80 -23.77 -32.19
N VAL A 104 -1.12 -22.71 -31.45
CA VAL A 104 -2.51 -22.30 -31.22
C VAL A 104 -3.15 -21.79 -32.50
N LEU A 105 -2.43 -21.00 -33.30
CA LEU A 105 -2.90 -20.54 -34.61
C LEU A 105 -3.17 -21.72 -35.56
N ALA A 106 -2.28 -22.70 -35.61
CA ALA A 106 -2.47 -23.91 -36.40
C ALA A 106 -3.68 -24.73 -35.93
N TRP A 107 -3.91 -24.85 -34.61
CA TRP A 107 -5.11 -25.49 -34.08
C TRP A 107 -6.40 -24.73 -34.44
N ILE A 108 -6.37 -23.39 -34.39
CA ILE A 108 -7.51 -22.55 -34.79
C ILE A 108 -7.79 -22.71 -36.29
N GLU A 109 -6.75 -22.78 -37.13
CA GLU A 109 -6.86 -23.02 -38.57
C GLU A 109 -7.52 -24.37 -38.87
N ASP A 110 -7.14 -25.42 -38.16
CA ASP A 110 -7.71 -26.76 -38.36
C ASP A 110 -9.17 -26.87 -37.88
N ASN A 111 -9.58 -26.05 -36.89
CA ASN A 111 -10.90 -26.13 -36.27
C ASN A 111 -11.86 -24.99 -36.69
N THR A 112 -11.40 -23.96 -37.41
CA THR A 112 -12.21 -22.80 -37.83
C THR A 112 -11.85 -22.35 -39.25
N GLN A 113 -12.86 -22.00 -40.06
CA GLN A 113 -12.66 -21.50 -41.44
C GLN A 113 -12.27 -20.00 -41.51
N LEU A 114 -11.59 -19.48 -40.50
CA LEU A 114 -11.25 -18.07 -40.40
C LEU A 114 -9.99 -17.73 -41.20
N ASP A 115 -9.92 -16.52 -41.75
CA ASP A 115 -8.85 -16.12 -42.67
C ASP A 115 -7.47 -16.04 -41.98
N ARG A 116 -6.49 -16.74 -42.55
CA ARG A 116 -5.14 -16.96 -41.97
C ARG A 116 -4.33 -15.67 -41.88
N ARG A 117 -4.53 -14.73 -42.81
CA ARG A 117 -3.77 -13.47 -42.85
C ARG A 117 -4.08 -12.56 -41.68
N GLU A 118 -5.36 -12.47 -41.28
CA GLU A 118 -5.76 -11.62 -40.16
C GLU A 118 -5.32 -12.19 -38.82
N GLN A 119 -5.39 -13.52 -38.64
CA GLN A 119 -4.93 -14.18 -37.41
C GLN A 119 -3.42 -14.05 -37.20
N ILE A 120 -2.62 -14.24 -38.25
CA ILE A 120 -1.16 -14.07 -38.19
C ILE A 120 -0.79 -12.60 -37.92
N ALA A 121 -1.49 -11.65 -38.55
CA ALA A 121 -1.29 -10.22 -38.28
C ALA A 121 -1.66 -9.85 -36.83
N TRP A 122 -2.78 -10.38 -36.31
CA TRP A 122 -3.19 -10.20 -34.93
C TRP A 122 -2.19 -10.81 -33.95
N PHE A 123 -1.71 -12.03 -34.20
CA PHE A 123 -0.73 -12.68 -33.35
C PHE A 123 0.63 -11.97 -33.35
N ASN A 124 1.15 -11.60 -34.53
CA ASN A 124 2.43 -10.89 -34.64
C ASN A 124 2.38 -9.51 -33.97
N SER A 125 1.24 -8.81 -34.03
CA SER A 125 1.05 -7.55 -33.29
C SER A 125 1.02 -7.76 -31.77
N HIS A 126 0.46 -8.88 -31.27
CA HIS A 126 0.49 -9.21 -29.84
C HIS A 126 1.86 -9.72 -29.37
N LEU A 127 2.57 -10.50 -30.19
CA LEU A 127 3.93 -10.96 -29.92
C LEU A 127 4.90 -9.77 -29.84
N SER A 128 4.84 -8.85 -30.79
CA SER A 128 5.65 -7.62 -30.77
C SER A 128 5.26 -6.69 -29.62
N SER A 129 3.98 -6.63 -29.24
CA SER A 129 3.52 -5.93 -28.04
C SER A 129 4.06 -6.58 -26.75
N PHE A 130 4.00 -7.91 -26.64
CA PHE A 130 4.57 -8.63 -25.50
C PHE A 130 6.08 -8.44 -25.39
N ALA A 131 6.79 -8.54 -26.51
CA ALA A 131 8.24 -8.35 -26.58
C ALA A 131 8.64 -6.92 -26.20
N SER A 132 7.95 -5.92 -26.76
CA SER A 132 8.23 -4.51 -26.46
C SER A 132 7.84 -4.14 -25.03
N VAL A 133 6.67 -4.55 -24.53
CA VAL A 133 6.24 -4.28 -23.15
C VAL A 133 7.11 -5.01 -22.14
N GLY A 134 7.34 -6.31 -22.32
CA GLY A 134 8.17 -7.11 -21.42
C GLY A 134 9.65 -6.69 -21.45
N GLY A 135 10.19 -6.40 -22.63
CA GLY A 135 11.56 -5.92 -22.82
C GLY A 135 11.74 -4.52 -22.22
N ASN A 136 10.84 -3.58 -22.51
CA ASN A 136 10.87 -2.25 -21.91
C ASN A 136 10.62 -2.30 -20.40
N ALA A 137 9.77 -3.19 -19.90
CA ALA A 137 9.56 -3.38 -18.47
C ALA A 137 10.83 -3.90 -17.79
N ALA A 138 11.48 -4.94 -18.34
CA ALA A 138 12.74 -5.44 -17.82
C ALA A 138 13.84 -4.37 -17.86
N LEU A 139 13.96 -3.64 -18.97
CA LEU A 139 14.95 -2.58 -19.14
C LEU A 139 14.69 -1.38 -18.22
N SER A 140 13.43 -0.93 -18.09
CA SER A 140 13.03 0.17 -17.20
C SER A 140 13.12 -0.19 -15.73
N LEU A 141 12.86 -1.44 -15.36
CA LEU A 141 13.12 -1.93 -14.00
C LEU A 141 14.62 -1.96 -13.71
N PHE A 142 15.43 -2.43 -14.66
CA PHE A 142 16.89 -2.49 -14.51
C PHE A 142 17.52 -1.09 -14.45
N SER A 143 17.28 -0.25 -15.47
CA SER A 143 17.81 1.12 -15.56
C SER A 143 17.17 2.07 -14.53
N GLY A 144 15.91 1.83 -14.18
CA GLY A 144 15.18 2.60 -13.17
C GLY A 144 15.57 2.25 -11.74
N THR A 145 16.35 1.20 -11.48
CA THR A 145 16.85 0.93 -10.12
C THR A 145 17.63 2.13 -9.57
N GLY A 146 18.48 2.77 -10.40
CA GLY A 146 19.25 3.94 -10.00
C GLY A 146 18.37 5.17 -9.70
N THR A 147 17.34 5.42 -10.51
CA THR A 147 16.43 6.56 -10.30
C THR A 147 15.53 6.34 -9.08
N VAL A 148 15.03 5.11 -8.87
CA VAL A 148 14.27 4.75 -7.68
C VAL A 148 15.14 4.89 -6.43
N LEU A 149 16.37 4.36 -6.43
CA LEU A 149 17.32 4.51 -5.32
C LEU A 149 17.60 6.00 -5.02
N ALA A 150 17.82 6.83 -6.04
CA ALA A 150 18.02 8.26 -5.87
C ALA A 150 16.79 8.96 -5.26
N SER A 151 15.57 8.56 -5.66
CA SER A 151 14.33 9.15 -5.13
C SER A 151 14.05 8.76 -3.67
N ILE A 152 14.49 7.58 -3.21
CA ILE A 152 14.34 7.15 -1.81
C ILE A 152 15.53 7.53 -0.93
N ALA A 153 16.67 7.92 -1.51
CA ALA A 153 17.89 8.26 -0.76
C ALA A 153 17.69 9.35 0.33
N PRO A 154 16.79 10.34 0.18
CA PRO A 154 16.50 11.28 1.26
C PRO A 154 15.75 10.67 2.46
N ILE A 155 15.02 9.56 2.25
CA ILE A 155 14.15 8.96 3.28
C ILE A 155 14.94 8.56 4.53
N PRO A 156 16.06 7.81 4.46
CA PRO A 156 16.87 7.48 5.65
C PRO A 156 17.32 8.70 6.46
N ILE A 157 17.72 9.78 5.79
CA ILE A 157 18.15 11.01 6.45
C ILE A 157 16.98 11.60 7.24
N PHE A 158 15.80 11.68 6.62
CA PHE A 158 14.60 12.16 7.29
C PHE A 158 14.15 11.23 8.44
N VAL A 159 14.23 9.91 8.26
CA VAL A 159 13.94 8.93 9.32
C VAL A 159 14.88 9.14 10.51
N PHE A 160 16.18 9.29 10.25
CA PHE A 160 17.18 9.57 11.29
C PHE A 160 16.85 10.86 12.05
N LEU A 161 16.56 11.95 11.33
CA LEU A 161 16.19 13.23 11.93
C LEU A 161 14.88 13.12 12.72
N MET A 162 13.86 12.44 12.20
CA MET A 162 12.59 12.22 12.90
C MET A 162 12.78 11.45 14.21
N LEU A 163 13.63 10.42 14.22
CA LEU A 163 13.97 9.65 15.42
C LEU A 163 14.78 10.47 16.42
N LEU A 164 15.76 11.25 15.94
CA LEU A 164 16.60 12.11 16.77
C LEU A 164 15.81 13.26 17.40
N LEU A 165 14.90 13.89 16.64
CA LEU A 165 14.11 15.05 17.06
C LEU A 165 12.73 14.67 17.65
N LYS A 166 12.43 13.39 17.89
CA LYS A 166 11.12 12.93 18.39
C LYS A 166 10.59 13.70 19.62
N ASP A 167 11.48 14.06 20.56
CA ASP A 167 11.11 14.80 21.77
C ASP A 167 10.85 16.28 21.49
N ARG A 168 11.55 16.86 20.50
CA ARG A 168 11.32 18.22 20.01
C ARG A 168 9.96 18.30 19.33
N PHE A 169 9.60 17.33 18.48
CA PHE A 169 8.27 17.24 17.88
C PHE A 169 7.18 17.14 18.94
N ARG A 170 7.32 16.24 19.92
CA ARG A 170 6.39 16.16 21.05
C ARG A 170 6.22 17.50 21.76
N THR A 171 7.32 18.17 22.09
CA THR A 171 7.30 19.46 22.79
C THR A 171 6.69 20.57 21.92
N PHE A 172 6.98 20.58 20.62
CA PHE A 172 6.41 21.52 19.66
C PHE A 172 4.89 21.44 19.62
N PHE A 173 4.34 20.24 19.45
CA PHE A 173 2.89 20.04 19.44
C PHE A 173 2.23 20.36 20.79
N MET A 174 2.91 20.06 21.92
CA MET A 174 2.43 20.49 23.25
C MET A 174 2.39 22.01 23.40
N LYS A 175 3.31 22.76 22.77
CA LYS A 175 3.30 24.23 22.78
C LYS A 175 2.29 24.84 21.81
N LEU A 176 1.97 24.14 20.72
CA LEU A 176 0.99 24.56 19.72
C LEU A 176 -0.45 24.37 20.23
N GLY A 177 -0.68 23.34 21.05
CA GLY A 177 -1.94 23.15 21.75
C GLY A 177 -2.19 24.26 22.77
N THR A 178 -3.26 25.03 22.60
CA THR A 178 -3.64 26.13 23.50
C THR A 178 -4.37 25.64 24.76
N THR A 179 -4.86 24.40 24.77
CA THR A 179 -5.58 23.81 25.90
C THR A 179 -4.65 23.01 26.80
N ARG A 180 -4.67 23.33 28.11
CA ARG A 180 -3.91 22.63 29.16
C ARG A 180 -4.34 21.18 29.40
N ASP A 181 -5.33 20.68 28.65
CA ASP A 181 -6.04 19.42 28.90
C ASP A 181 -5.34 18.18 28.31
N GLY A 182 -4.12 18.29 27.79
CA GLY A 182 -3.34 17.13 27.31
C GLY A 182 -3.87 16.46 26.04
N ALA A 183 -5.02 16.89 25.51
CA ALA A 183 -5.68 16.28 24.34
C ALA A 183 -4.77 16.14 23.11
N VAL A 184 -3.89 17.11 22.83
CA VAL A 184 -2.93 17.03 21.72
C VAL A 184 -1.93 15.88 21.92
N LEU A 185 -1.48 15.66 23.16
CA LEU A 185 -0.57 14.57 23.47
C LEU A 185 -1.25 13.22 23.29
N ASP A 186 -2.52 13.10 23.70
CA ASP A 186 -3.30 11.88 23.54
C ASP A 186 -3.55 11.54 22.06
N VAL A 187 -3.86 12.54 21.23
CA VAL A 187 -3.93 12.40 19.77
C VAL A 187 -2.62 11.87 19.21
N MET A 188 -1.50 12.50 19.55
CA MET A 188 -0.17 12.09 19.06
C MET A 188 0.19 10.66 19.48
N VAL A 189 -0.08 10.30 20.73
CA VAL A 189 0.19 8.95 21.24
C VAL A 189 -0.68 7.93 20.51
N THR A 190 -1.95 8.25 20.27
CA THR A 190 -2.89 7.38 19.55
C THR A 190 -2.48 7.19 18.10
N ILE A 191 -2.14 8.27 17.39
CA ILE A 191 -1.59 8.23 16.02
C ILE A 191 -0.30 7.40 15.98
N SER A 192 0.62 7.59 16.92
CA SER A 192 1.88 6.84 16.95
C SER A 192 1.67 5.35 17.20
N LYS A 193 0.73 4.98 18.09
CA LYS A 193 0.36 3.58 18.35
C LYS A 193 -0.30 2.95 17.11
N LEU A 194 -1.28 3.63 16.52
CA LEU A 194 -1.98 3.20 15.29
C LEU A 194 -0.98 2.98 14.15
N SER A 195 -0.16 3.99 13.88
CA SER A 195 0.83 3.97 12.79
C SER A 195 1.83 2.83 12.98
N ARG A 196 2.34 2.62 14.19
CA ARG A 196 3.28 1.53 14.47
C ARG A 196 2.64 0.16 14.29
N LYS A 197 1.42 -0.03 14.83
CA LYS A 197 0.70 -1.31 14.73
C LYS A 197 0.41 -1.62 13.25
N TYR A 198 -0.09 -0.64 12.50
CA TYR A 198 -0.37 -0.76 11.08
C TYR A 198 0.91 -1.05 10.27
N MET A 199 1.97 -0.25 10.41
CA MET A 199 3.21 -0.43 9.63
C MET A 199 3.88 -1.77 9.91
N ARG A 200 3.92 -2.22 11.17
CA ARG A 200 4.47 -3.55 11.52
C ARG A 200 3.60 -4.67 10.95
N GLY A 201 2.28 -4.50 11.03
CA GLY A 201 1.33 -5.44 10.44
C GLY A 201 1.55 -5.55 8.93
N MET A 202 1.57 -4.41 8.23
CA MET A 202 1.69 -4.38 6.77
C MET A 202 3.02 -4.94 6.28
N PHE A 203 4.13 -4.61 6.97
CA PHE A 203 5.43 -5.23 6.68
C PHE A 203 5.37 -6.76 6.80
N SER A 204 4.72 -7.25 7.86
CA SER A 204 4.57 -8.69 8.09
C SER A 204 3.69 -9.35 7.02
N VAL A 205 2.58 -8.71 6.62
CA VAL A 205 1.70 -9.17 5.53
C VAL A 205 2.49 -9.33 4.23
N VAL A 206 3.25 -8.31 3.83
CA VAL A 206 4.05 -8.35 2.58
C VAL A 206 5.06 -9.50 2.60
N VAL A 207 5.76 -9.70 3.72
CA VAL A 207 6.75 -10.78 3.86
C VAL A 207 6.07 -12.15 3.81
N ILE A 208 4.98 -12.35 4.55
CA ILE A 208 4.24 -13.62 4.56
C ILE A 208 3.68 -13.91 3.16
N PHE A 209 3.09 -12.91 2.50
CA PHE A 209 2.56 -13.04 1.15
C PHE A 209 3.66 -13.43 0.15
N ALA A 210 4.81 -12.75 0.19
CA ALA A 210 5.94 -13.05 -0.67
C ALA A 210 6.43 -14.49 -0.48
N ILE A 211 6.52 -14.97 0.76
CA ILE A 211 6.92 -16.35 1.07
C ILE A 211 5.89 -17.34 0.54
N LEU A 212 4.61 -17.15 0.81
CA LEU A 212 3.55 -18.07 0.39
C LEU A 212 3.45 -18.16 -1.14
N ALA A 213 3.43 -17.01 -1.82
CA ALA A 213 3.38 -16.96 -3.29
C ALA A 213 4.63 -17.59 -3.91
N SER A 214 5.83 -17.24 -3.41
CA SER A 214 7.08 -17.82 -3.91
C SER A 214 7.14 -19.32 -3.69
N THR A 215 6.69 -19.81 -2.54
CA THR A 215 6.66 -21.25 -2.22
C THR A 215 5.68 -21.98 -3.13
N GLY A 216 4.48 -21.45 -3.34
CA GLY A 216 3.51 -22.03 -4.26
C GLY A 216 4.06 -22.13 -5.69
N PHE A 217 4.75 -21.09 -6.17
CA PHE A 217 5.41 -21.12 -7.48
C PHE A 217 6.60 -22.09 -7.54
N LEU A 218 7.38 -22.22 -6.46
CA LEU A 218 8.48 -23.18 -6.37
C LEU A 218 7.97 -24.63 -6.44
N ILE A 219 6.84 -24.95 -5.79
CA ILE A 219 6.23 -26.29 -5.82
C ILE A 219 5.84 -26.69 -7.25
N ILE A 220 5.35 -25.75 -8.05
CA ILE A 220 5.01 -25.97 -9.46
C ILE A 220 6.28 -26.05 -10.34
N GLY A 221 7.45 -25.70 -9.81
CA GLY A 221 8.69 -25.62 -10.57
C GLY A 221 8.74 -24.41 -11.50
N LEU A 222 8.00 -23.33 -11.19
CA LEU A 222 7.95 -22.13 -12.03
C LEU A 222 9.29 -21.39 -11.99
N LYS A 223 9.83 -21.09 -13.18
CA LYS A 223 11.00 -20.23 -13.31
C LYS A 223 10.72 -18.86 -12.70
N TYR A 224 11.71 -18.30 -12.01
CA TYR A 224 11.61 -17.00 -11.32
C TYR A 224 10.54 -16.95 -10.22
N ALA A 225 10.16 -18.10 -9.63
CA ALA A 225 9.18 -18.18 -8.54
C ALA A 225 9.35 -17.13 -7.44
N ILE A 226 10.60 -16.89 -6.98
CA ILE A 226 10.88 -15.90 -5.92
C ILE A 226 10.68 -14.46 -6.43
N LEU A 227 11.11 -14.16 -7.65
CA LEU A 227 10.89 -12.85 -8.26
C LEU A 227 9.40 -12.56 -8.39
N LEU A 228 8.67 -13.51 -8.99
CA LEU A 228 7.24 -13.40 -9.20
C LEU A 228 6.50 -13.27 -7.87
N GLY A 229 6.76 -14.15 -6.89
CA GLY A 229 6.14 -14.06 -5.57
C GLY A 229 6.41 -12.73 -4.87
N SER A 230 7.62 -12.17 -5.01
CA SER A 230 7.96 -10.86 -4.45
C SER A 230 7.23 -9.71 -5.14
N VAL A 231 7.15 -9.73 -6.47
CA VAL A 231 6.42 -8.71 -7.25
C VAL A 231 4.94 -8.74 -6.91
N VAL A 232 4.33 -9.93 -6.86
CA VAL A 232 2.91 -10.09 -6.49
C VAL A 232 2.65 -9.57 -5.07
N ALA A 233 3.54 -9.87 -4.12
CA ALA A 233 3.41 -9.38 -2.75
C ALA A 233 3.47 -7.85 -2.64
N VAL A 234 4.36 -7.20 -3.40
CA VAL A 234 4.44 -5.73 -3.45
C VAL A 234 3.19 -5.14 -4.10
N LEU A 235 2.71 -5.72 -5.19
CA LEU A 235 1.48 -5.28 -5.86
C LEU A 235 0.24 -5.46 -4.97
N ASN A 236 0.22 -6.49 -4.12
CA ASN A 236 -0.88 -6.76 -3.19
C ASN A 236 -1.05 -5.68 -2.10
N VAL A 237 -0.03 -4.85 -1.86
CA VAL A 237 -0.17 -3.68 -0.98
C VAL A 237 -1.18 -2.67 -1.53
N ILE A 238 -1.39 -2.65 -2.85
CA ILE A 238 -2.34 -1.79 -3.54
C ILE A 238 -3.61 -2.60 -3.83
N PRO A 239 -4.76 -2.27 -3.20
CA PRO A 239 -6.02 -2.98 -3.44
C PRO A 239 -6.39 -3.03 -4.93
N TYR A 240 -7.00 -4.13 -5.36
CA TYR A 240 -7.40 -4.44 -6.75
C TYR A 240 -6.25 -4.62 -7.76
N VAL A 241 -5.18 -3.83 -7.67
CA VAL A 241 -4.00 -3.93 -8.52
C VAL A 241 -3.26 -5.26 -8.27
N GLY A 242 -3.09 -5.65 -7.01
CA GLY A 242 -2.47 -6.92 -6.63
C GLY A 242 -3.16 -8.15 -7.21
N ALA A 243 -4.50 -8.20 -7.15
CA ALA A 243 -5.25 -9.34 -7.65
C ALA A 243 -5.20 -9.45 -9.18
N LEU A 244 -5.34 -8.33 -9.90
CA LEU A 244 -5.36 -8.32 -11.36
C LEU A 244 -3.95 -8.51 -11.94
N ILE A 245 -3.03 -7.59 -11.64
CA ILE A 245 -1.68 -7.62 -12.23
C ILE A 245 -0.86 -8.76 -11.62
N GLY A 246 -1.02 -9.02 -10.32
CA GLY A 246 -0.28 -10.07 -9.63
C GLY A 246 -0.69 -11.48 -10.01
N SER A 247 -1.87 -11.70 -10.60
CA SER A 247 -2.24 -13.01 -11.15
C SER A 247 -1.81 -13.20 -12.60
N LEU A 248 -1.91 -12.14 -13.42
CA LEU A 248 -1.60 -12.19 -14.84
C LEU A 248 -0.11 -12.49 -15.11
N ILE A 249 0.81 -11.81 -14.42
CA ILE A 249 2.26 -11.97 -14.71
C ILE A 249 2.73 -13.41 -14.49
N PRO A 250 2.50 -14.06 -13.32
CA PRO A 250 2.93 -15.44 -13.11
C PRO A 250 2.21 -16.43 -14.02
N MET A 251 0.94 -16.18 -14.34
CA MET A 251 0.15 -17.02 -15.26
C MET A 251 0.75 -17.00 -16.67
N THR A 252 1.08 -15.82 -17.22
CA THR A 252 1.72 -15.73 -18.54
C THR A 252 3.10 -16.37 -18.55
N VAL A 253 3.92 -16.13 -17.52
CA VAL A 253 5.24 -16.77 -17.41
C VAL A 253 5.11 -18.29 -17.32
N ALA A 254 4.15 -18.82 -16.58
CA ALA A 254 3.90 -20.26 -16.50
C ALA A 254 3.44 -20.86 -17.84
N LEU A 255 2.53 -20.18 -18.54
CA LEU A 255 2.02 -20.62 -19.84
C LEU A 255 3.13 -20.74 -20.89
N VAL A 256 4.05 -19.77 -20.89
CA VAL A 256 5.13 -19.65 -21.88
C VAL A 256 6.30 -20.55 -21.52
N SER A 257 6.72 -20.55 -20.25
CA SER A 257 7.98 -21.20 -19.84
C SER A 257 7.87 -22.71 -19.58
N GLN A 258 6.66 -23.26 -19.48
CA GLN A 258 6.44 -24.68 -19.16
C GLN A 258 5.71 -25.42 -20.26
N ASN A 259 5.98 -26.72 -20.43
CA ASN A 259 5.38 -27.52 -21.50
C ASN A 259 3.89 -27.79 -21.27
N ASN A 260 3.47 -27.98 -20.02
CA ASN A 260 2.07 -28.26 -19.68
C ASN A 260 1.28 -26.94 -19.50
N PRO A 261 0.29 -26.63 -20.37
CA PRO A 261 -0.51 -25.41 -20.27
C PRO A 261 -1.34 -25.34 -18.99
N TRP A 262 -1.64 -26.48 -18.37
CA TRP A 262 -2.36 -26.53 -17.10
C TRP A 262 -1.60 -25.81 -15.98
N ASN A 263 -0.27 -25.74 -16.05
CA ASN A 263 0.56 -25.07 -15.05
C ASN A 263 0.30 -23.55 -14.99
N ALA A 264 -0.25 -22.95 -16.05
CA ALA A 264 -0.74 -21.57 -16.01
C ALA A 264 -1.97 -21.42 -15.10
N LEU A 265 -2.91 -22.37 -15.17
CA LEU A 265 -4.08 -22.41 -14.30
C LEU A 265 -3.70 -22.74 -12.86
N VAL A 266 -2.70 -23.62 -12.66
CA VAL A 266 -2.17 -23.89 -11.32
C VAL A 266 -1.48 -22.66 -10.73
N ALA A 267 -0.71 -21.89 -11.53
CA ALA A 267 -0.11 -20.64 -11.10
C ALA A 267 -1.16 -19.59 -10.71
N LEU A 268 -2.24 -19.46 -11.50
CA LEU A 268 -3.40 -18.64 -11.13
C LEU A 268 -4.04 -19.14 -9.82
N GLY A 269 -4.22 -20.45 -9.67
CA GLY A 269 -4.73 -21.09 -8.46
C GLY A 269 -3.88 -20.76 -7.22
N VAL A 270 -2.55 -20.78 -7.34
CA VAL A 270 -1.65 -20.35 -6.24
C VAL A 270 -1.93 -18.91 -5.84
N VAL A 271 -2.00 -17.98 -6.80
CA VAL A 271 -2.28 -16.57 -6.49
C VAL A 271 -3.64 -16.42 -5.82
N LEU A 272 -4.67 -17.09 -6.33
CA LEU A 272 -6.03 -17.05 -5.75
C LEU A 272 -6.07 -17.62 -4.33
N VAL A 273 -5.38 -18.74 -4.07
CA VAL A 273 -5.29 -19.33 -2.74
C VAL A 273 -4.55 -18.40 -1.78
N VAL A 274 -3.42 -17.84 -2.19
CA VAL A 274 -2.66 -16.90 -1.35
C VAL A 274 -3.47 -15.62 -1.10
N GLN A 275 -4.18 -15.10 -2.10
CA GLN A 275 -5.09 -13.96 -1.94
C GLN A 275 -6.25 -14.26 -0.99
N PHE A 276 -6.82 -15.46 -1.10
CA PHE A 276 -7.88 -15.91 -0.20
C PHE A 276 -7.37 -15.99 1.24
N LEU A 277 -6.19 -16.59 1.45
CA LEU A 277 -5.53 -16.62 2.75
C LEU A 277 -5.27 -15.22 3.28
N ASP A 278 -4.80 -14.31 2.42
CA ASP A 278 -4.50 -12.94 2.80
C ASP A 278 -5.75 -12.19 3.25
N ASN A 279 -6.79 -12.18 2.41
CA ASN A 279 -8.02 -11.43 2.65
C ASN A 279 -8.81 -11.96 3.86
N ASN A 280 -8.80 -13.27 4.11
CA ASN A 280 -9.63 -13.89 5.15
C ASN A 280 -8.87 -14.19 6.45
N PHE A 281 -7.55 -14.36 6.40
CA PHE A 281 -6.77 -14.80 7.57
C PHE A 281 -5.59 -13.89 7.88
N ILE A 282 -4.70 -13.63 6.92
CA ILE A 282 -3.42 -12.96 7.19
C ILE A 282 -3.67 -11.48 7.51
N THR A 283 -4.24 -10.72 6.59
CA THR A 283 -4.49 -9.29 6.77
C THR A 283 -5.41 -9.00 7.96
N PRO A 284 -6.55 -9.69 8.17
CA PRO A 284 -7.39 -9.48 9.35
C PRO A 284 -6.70 -9.80 10.68
N LYS A 285 -5.83 -10.81 10.74
CA LYS A 285 -5.12 -11.20 11.97
C LYS A 285 -3.91 -10.32 12.26
N VAL A 286 -3.21 -9.86 11.21
CA VAL A 286 -1.94 -9.14 11.32
C VAL A 286 -2.15 -7.63 11.34
N VAL A 287 -2.95 -7.10 10.40
CA VAL A 287 -3.26 -5.68 10.28
C VAL A 287 -4.54 -5.35 11.02
N GLY A 288 -5.60 -6.16 10.88
CA GLY A 288 -6.83 -6.13 11.67
C GLY A 288 -7.34 -4.74 12.10
N SER A 289 -7.97 -4.65 13.28
CA SER A 289 -8.50 -3.42 13.89
C SER A 289 -7.46 -2.33 14.20
N SER A 290 -6.28 -2.35 13.57
CA SER A 290 -5.30 -1.27 13.70
C SER A 290 -5.85 0.06 13.20
N VAL A 291 -6.76 0.03 12.23
CA VAL A 291 -7.35 1.20 11.59
C VAL A 291 -8.85 0.95 11.42
N SER A 292 -9.67 1.40 12.37
CA SER A 292 -11.13 1.20 12.36
C SER A 292 -11.83 2.20 11.43
N ILE A 293 -11.60 2.03 10.13
CA ILE A 293 -12.21 2.83 9.05
C ILE A 293 -13.15 1.94 8.27
N ASN A 294 -14.35 2.44 7.93
CA ASN A 294 -15.29 1.65 7.16
C ASN A 294 -14.84 1.45 5.69
N PRO A 295 -15.37 0.42 5.00
CA PRO A 295 -14.98 0.10 3.63
C PRO A 295 -15.14 1.27 2.65
N LEU A 296 -16.22 2.05 2.76
CA LEU A 296 -16.48 3.18 1.87
C LEU A 296 -15.41 4.28 2.04
N ALA A 297 -15.09 4.64 3.27
CA ALA A 297 -14.04 5.61 3.57
C ALA A 297 -12.66 5.13 3.09
N SER A 298 -12.37 3.82 3.21
CA SER A 298 -11.13 3.24 2.67
C SER A 298 -11.02 3.36 1.14
N LEU A 299 -12.13 3.12 0.42
CA LEU A 299 -12.19 3.19 -1.04
C LEU A 299 -12.09 4.64 -1.53
N VAL A 300 -12.82 5.56 -0.89
CA VAL A 300 -12.74 6.99 -1.20
C VAL A 300 -11.33 7.52 -0.94
N ALA A 301 -10.69 7.13 0.16
CA ALA A 301 -9.32 7.49 0.45
C ALA A 301 -8.35 6.95 -0.60
N LEU A 302 -8.49 5.69 -0.98
CA LEU A 302 -7.65 5.06 -2.00
C LEU A 302 -7.71 5.82 -3.34
N ILE A 303 -8.91 6.16 -3.80
CA ILE A 303 -9.10 6.92 -5.04
C ILE A 303 -8.56 8.35 -4.88
N SER A 304 -8.85 9.01 -3.77
CA SER A 304 -8.45 10.42 -3.54
C SER A 304 -6.94 10.58 -3.42
N PHE A 305 -6.27 9.75 -2.61
CA PHE A 305 -4.81 9.79 -2.51
C PHE A 305 -4.14 9.24 -3.77
N GLY A 306 -4.76 8.28 -4.46
CA GLY A 306 -4.31 7.78 -5.76
C GLY A 306 -4.29 8.87 -6.84
N THR A 307 -5.30 9.73 -6.90
CA THR A 307 -5.33 10.85 -7.85
C THR A 307 -4.36 11.98 -7.46
N LEU A 308 -4.19 12.25 -6.16
CA LEU A 308 -3.29 13.30 -5.67
C LEU A 308 -1.81 12.94 -5.83
N TRP A 309 -1.43 11.72 -5.42
CA TRP A 309 -0.03 11.33 -5.24
C TRP A 309 0.36 10.03 -5.97
N GLY A 310 -0.54 9.49 -6.80
CA GLY A 310 -0.29 8.26 -7.54
C GLY A 310 -0.17 7.04 -6.63
N VAL A 311 0.70 6.10 -7.02
CA VAL A 311 0.94 4.84 -6.30
C VAL A 311 1.34 5.09 -4.84
N ALA A 312 2.22 6.05 -4.59
CA ALA A 312 2.64 6.39 -3.22
C ALA A 312 1.46 6.85 -2.35
N GLY A 313 0.51 7.59 -2.92
CA GLY A 313 -0.72 7.97 -2.22
C GLY A 313 -1.62 6.80 -1.88
N MET A 314 -1.78 5.85 -2.81
CA MET A 314 -2.57 4.64 -2.58
C MET A 314 -2.02 3.81 -1.42
N LEU A 315 -0.69 3.63 -1.36
CA LEU A 315 0.00 2.91 -0.28
C LEU A 315 -0.21 3.58 1.10
N LEU A 316 -0.33 4.91 1.11
CA LEU A 316 -0.47 5.71 2.32
C LEU A 316 -1.94 6.00 2.69
N ALA A 317 -2.90 5.61 1.86
CA ALA A 317 -4.30 5.99 2.02
C ALA A 317 -4.89 5.51 3.36
N ILE A 318 -4.72 4.23 3.69
CA ILE A 318 -5.26 3.64 4.92
C ILE A 318 -4.66 4.28 6.18
N PRO A 319 -3.32 4.35 6.37
CA PRO A 319 -2.77 4.93 7.58
C PRO A 319 -3.10 6.42 7.71
N LEU A 320 -3.10 7.18 6.61
CA LEU A 320 -3.42 8.61 6.66
C LEU A 320 -4.88 8.88 7.01
N THR A 321 -5.81 8.14 6.42
CA THR A 321 -7.22 8.25 6.79
C THR A 321 -7.44 7.81 8.24
N GLY A 322 -6.65 6.86 8.74
CA GLY A 322 -6.68 6.44 10.14
C GLY A 322 -6.22 7.56 11.07
N MET A 323 -5.14 8.26 10.73
CA MET A 323 -4.70 9.43 11.47
C MET A 323 -5.72 10.56 11.42
N LEU A 324 -6.32 10.79 10.25
CA LEU A 324 -7.37 11.80 10.08
C LEU A 324 -8.58 11.49 10.97
N LYS A 325 -9.02 10.24 11.02
CA LYS A 325 -10.10 9.79 11.92
C LYS A 325 -9.77 10.11 13.37
N VAL A 326 -8.56 9.76 13.85
CA VAL A 326 -8.14 10.06 15.24
C VAL A 326 -8.21 11.56 15.55
N VAL A 327 -7.81 12.41 14.59
CA VAL A 327 -7.91 13.87 14.74
C VAL A 327 -9.38 14.31 14.80
N CYS A 328 -10.24 13.79 13.92
CA CYS A 328 -11.67 14.09 13.90
C CYS A 328 -12.37 13.66 15.20
N ASP A 329 -12.07 12.48 15.74
CA ASP A 329 -12.67 11.96 16.98
C ASP A 329 -12.28 12.80 18.20
N SER A 330 -11.10 13.41 18.16
CA SER A 330 -10.55 14.17 19.29
C SER A 330 -11.03 15.62 19.35
N ILE A 331 -11.50 16.17 18.22
CA ILE A 331 -12.02 17.55 18.16
C ILE A 331 -13.55 17.51 18.20
N PRO A 332 -14.21 18.10 19.21
CA PRO A 332 -15.67 18.04 19.37
C PRO A 332 -16.48 18.43 18.13
N SER A 333 -16.04 19.44 17.38
CA SER A 333 -16.70 19.91 16.15
C SER A 333 -16.54 18.98 14.95
N LEU A 334 -15.53 18.09 14.97
CA LEU A 334 -15.23 17.16 13.87
C LEU A 334 -15.67 15.72 14.15
N LYS A 335 -16.20 15.42 15.34
CA LYS A 335 -16.71 14.10 15.71
C LYS A 335 -17.69 13.49 14.71
N PRO A 336 -18.63 14.24 14.07
CA PRO A 336 -19.50 13.66 13.05
C PRO A 336 -18.74 13.09 11.85
N TRP A 337 -17.61 13.71 11.47
CA TRP A 337 -16.74 13.20 10.41
C TRP A 337 -15.97 11.96 10.87
N GLY A 338 -15.52 11.93 12.12
CA GLY A 338 -14.91 10.74 12.72
C GLY A 338 -15.84 9.53 12.72
N TYR A 339 -17.12 9.75 13.07
CA TYR A 339 -18.18 8.74 12.97
C TYR A 339 -18.41 8.28 11.54
N LEU A 340 -18.49 9.20 10.57
CA LEU A 340 -18.65 8.86 9.14
C LEU A 340 -17.48 8.04 8.58
N LEU A 341 -16.26 8.27 9.08
CA LEU A 341 -15.07 7.53 8.68
C LEU A 341 -14.96 6.18 9.41
N GLY A 342 -15.54 6.06 10.61
CA GLY A 342 -15.44 4.89 11.46
C GLY A 342 -16.34 3.72 11.06
N GLU A 343 -16.03 2.54 11.58
CA GLU A 343 -16.89 1.34 11.54
C GLU A 343 -17.91 1.29 12.68
N ASP A 344 -17.78 2.20 13.66
CA ASP A 344 -18.52 2.14 14.91
C ASP A 344 -19.99 2.51 14.68
N ILE A 345 -20.86 1.49 14.69
CA ILE A 345 -22.31 1.67 14.83
C ILE A 345 -22.59 1.94 16.32
N GLU A 346 -22.07 3.04 16.87
CA GLU A 346 -22.69 3.60 18.07
C GLU A 346 -24.01 4.24 17.61
N THR A 347 -25.07 3.42 17.53
CA THR A 347 -26.41 3.98 17.58
C THR A 347 -26.43 4.83 18.85
N PRO A 348 -26.76 6.14 18.76
CA PRO A 348 -26.99 6.91 19.97
C PRO A 348 -27.98 6.09 20.75
N LYS A 349 -27.64 5.67 22.00
CA LYS A 349 -28.58 4.99 22.89
C LYS A 349 -29.86 5.76 22.73
N GLU A 350 -30.84 5.16 22.05
CA GLU A 350 -32.10 5.81 21.77
C GLU A 350 -32.51 6.30 23.14
N LYS A 351 -32.58 7.63 23.33
CA LYS A 351 -33.34 8.14 24.46
C LYS A 351 -34.69 7.54 24.15
N ARG A 352 -35.01 6.39 24.77
CA ARG A 352 -36.33 5.77 24.68
C ARG A 352 -37.23 6.97 24.83
N LEU A 353 -37.97 7.30 23.78
CA LEU A 353 -39.02 8.28 23.90
C LEU A 353 -39.92 7.66 24.97
N VAL A 354 -39.73 8.09 26.21
CA VAL A 354 -40.64 7.78 27.29
C VAL A 354 -41.85 8.63 26.94
N LEU A 355 -42.66 8.10 26.02
CA LEU A 355 -43.95 8.66 25.72
C LEU A 355 -44.67 8.73 27.07
N PRO A 356 -45.07 9.91 27.55
CA PRO A 356 -45.61 10.10 28.90
C PRO A 356 -46.86 9.26 29.19
N PHE A 357 -47.42 8.59 28.17
CA PHE A 357 -48.64 7.79 28.24
C PHE A 357 -48.42 6.27 28.35
N VAL A 358 -47.20 5.75 28.21
CA VAL A 358 -46.96 4.29 28.33
C VAL A 358 -46.52 3.96 29.76
N ARG A 359 -47.48 3.87 30.69
CA ARG A 359 -47.25 3.25 32.00
C ARG A 359 -46.86 1.79 31.82
N SER A 360 -45.61 1.45 32.10
CA SER A 360 -45.19 0.05 32.18
C SER A 360 -46.00 -0.64 33.28
N ARG A 361 -46.89 -1.57 32.92
CA ARG A 361 -47.48 -2.50 33.88
C ARG A 361 -46.34 -3.33 34.47
N LYS A 362 -46.03 -3.12 35.76
CA LYS A 362 -45.26 -4.07 36.57
C LYS A 362 -46.02 -5.40 36.55
N LYS A 363 -45.45 -6.43 35.93
CA LYS A 363 -45.86 -7.82 36.17
C LYS A 363 -45.37 -8.19 37.59
N ARG A 364 -46.29 -8.71 38.39
CA ARG A 364 -45.98 -9.46 39.61
C ARG A 364 -45.31 -10.78 39.25
#